data_AF-A0A8T6LH44-F1
#
_entry.id   AF-A0A8T6LH44-F1
#
_cell.length_a   1.000
_cell.length_b   1.000
_cell.length_c   1.000
_cell.angle_alpha   90.00
_cell.angle_beta   90.00
_cell.angle_gamma   90.00
#
_symmetry.space_group_name_H-M   'P 1'
#
loop_
_entity.id
_entity.type
_entity.pdbx_description
1 polymer ?
#
loop_
_entity_poly.entity_id
_entity_poly.type
_entity_poly.pdbx_seq_one_letter_code
_entity_poly.pdbx_strand_id
1 'polypeptide(L)'
;MAAEKLRQYLRDLDASELIPLDWPRGRPPAGLAVRGVYALYEGRELVYIGMSGRGEQLIVGRMRQHKERSRRSSILAHRVGDPDRIRSWGVRALEVADDHERRRLEHYAIALRWPRYNR
;
A
#
# COMPACT_ATOMS: atom_id res chain seq x y z
N MET A 1 -4.19 18.38 -10.28
CA MET A 1 -2.85 17.76 -10.19
C MET A 1 -2.32 17.70 -11.61
N ALA A 2 -1.10 18.17 -11.86
CA ALA A 2 -0.51 18.07 -13.20
C ALA A 2 -0.25 16.59 -13.54
N ALA A 3 -0.58 16.16 -14.76
CA ALA A 3 -0.42 14.77 -15.20
C ALA A 3 1.03 14.26 -15.09
N GLU A 4 2.00 15.16 -15.23
CA GLU A 4 3.43 14.88 -15.08
C GLU A 4 3.80 14.47 -13.66
N LYS A 5 3.21 15.11 -12.63
CA LYS A 5 3.43 14.76 -11.23
C LYS A 5 2.98 13.34 -10.91
N LEU A 6 1.85 12.92 -11.46
CA LEU A 6 1.35 11.55 -11.31
C LEU A 6 2.25 10.52 -12.01
N ARG A 7 2.76 10.84 -13.22
CA ARG A 7 3.69 9.95 -13.92
C ARG A 7 4.99 9.79 -13.16
N GLN A 8 5.54 10.88 -12.64
CA GLN A 8 6.75 10.84 -11.82
C GLN A 8 6.52 10.00 -10.57
N TYR A 9 5.42 10.24 -9.85
CA TYR A 9 5.04 9.45 -8.69
C TYR A 9 4.95 7.94 -8.98
N LEU A 10 4.31 7.54 -10.08
CA LEU A 10 4.21 6.14 -10.46
C LEU A 10 5.58 5.52 -10.80
N ARG A 11 6.47 6.27 -11.46
CA ARG A 11 7.84 5.82 -11.72
C ARG A 11 8.62 5.61 -10.43
N ASP A 12 8.52 6.56 -9.51
CA ASP A 12 9.21 6.47 -8.21
C ASP A 12 8.67 5.30 -7.39
N LEU A 13 7.35 5.03 -7.47
CA LEU A 13 6.73 3.90 -6.78
C LEU A 13 7.22 2.58 -7.37
N ASP A 14 7.29 2.49 -8.70
CA ASP A 14 7.80 1.31 -9.42
C ASP A 14 9.32 1.11 -9.21
N ALA A 15 10.06 2.17 -8.86
CA ALA A 15 11.49 2.12 -8.54
C ALA A 15 11.77 1.84 -7.04
N SER A 16 10.85 2.15 -6.15
CA SER A 16 11.00 1.95 -4.70
C SER A 16 11.19 0.48 -4.32
N GLU A 17 11.95 0.18 -3.27
CA GLU A 17 12.22 -1.19 -2.84
C GLU A 17 10.92 -2.01 -2.67
N LEU A 18 10.91 -3.24 -3.19
CA LEU A 18 9.86 -4.21 -2.92
C LEU A 18 10.15 -4.93 -1.61
N ILE A 19 9.41 -4.58 -0.56
CA ILE A 19 9.59 -5.09 0.79
C ILE A 19 8.65 -6.30 1.01
N PRO A 20 9.15 -7.51 1.30
CA PRO A 20 8.30 -8.68 1.60
C PRO A 20 7.41 -8.44 2.82
N LEU A 21 6.16 -8.89 2.84
CA LEU A 21 5.22 -8.66 3.95
C LEU A 21 5.42 -9.58 5.18
N ASP A 22 6.39 -10.48 5.19
CA ASP A 22 6.61 -11.51 6.21
C ASP A 22 7.47 -11.06 7.41
N TRP A 23 7.79 -9.77 7.54
CA TRP A 23 8.64 -9.28 8.64
C TRP A 23 8.03 -9.50 10.04
N PRO A 24 8.88 -9.74 11.06
CA PRO A 24 8.48 -9.93 12.45
C PRO A 24 7.86 -8.66 13.06
N ARG A 25 6.97 -8.81 14.04
CA ARG A 25 6.18 -7.70 14.62
C ARG A 25 7.02 -6.57 15.23
N GLY A 26 8.21 -6.87 15.75
CA GLY A 26 9.00 -5.98 16.62
C GLY A 26 9.82 -4.89 15.92
N ARG A 27 10.20 -5.07 14.64
CA ARG A 27 11.00 -4.07 13.92
C ARG A 27 10.42 -3.86 12.52
N PRO A 28 9.67 -2.77 12.29
CA PRO A 28 9.15 -2.50 10.97
C PRO A 28 10.28 -2.10 10.01
N PRO A 29 10.20 -2.48 8.73
CA PRO A 29 11.11 -1.98 7.70
C PRO A 29 11.06 -0.44 7.66
N ALA A 30 12.23 0.20 7.58
CA ALA A 30 12.34 1.66 7.62
C ALA A 30 11.48 2.34 6.54
N GLY A 31 11.45 1.76 5.32
CA GLY A 31 10.64 2.26 4.20
C GLY A 31 9.12 2.22 4.41
N LEU A 32 8.62 1.61 5.49
CA LEU A 32 7.18 1.55 5.82
C LEU A 32 6.80 2.38 7.04
N ALA A 33 7.78 2.98 7.73
CA ALA A 33 7.56 3.87 8.87
C ALA A 33 7.24 5.32 8.44
N VAL A 34 6.52 5.47 7.32
CA VAL A 34 6.20 6.76 6.69
C VAL A 34 4.69 6.89 6.48
N ARG A 35 4.24 8.13 6.28
CA ARG A 35 2.92 8.43 5.75
C ARG A 35 3.02 8.48 4.23
N GLY A 36 2.13 7.81 3.53
CA GLY A 36 2.28 7.71 2.10
C GLY A 36 1.26 6.84 1.40
N VAL A 37 1.59 6.51 0.17
CA VAL A 37 0.82 5.62 -0.68
C VAL A 37 1.66 4.36 -0.92
N TYR A 38 0.99 3.22 -0.95
CA TYR A 38 1.61 1.91 -1.10
C TYR A 38 0.91 1.07 -2.17
N ALA A 39 1.67 0.16 -2.75
CA ALA A 39 1.20 -0.82 -3.72
C ALA A 39 1.59 -2.23 -3.24
N LEU A 40 0.63 -3.14 -3.26
CA LEU A 40 0.82 -4.55 -2.89
C LEU A 40 0.96 -5.41 -4.13
N TYR A 41 1.88 -6.36 -4.06
CA TYR A 41 2.22 -7.26 -5.15
C TYR A 41 2.12 -8.71 -4.72
N GLU A 42 1.40 -9.51 -5.49
CA GLU A 42 1.44 -10.97 -5.39
C GLU A 42 2.45 -11.49 -6.42
N GLY A 43 3.65 -11.87 -5.95
CA GLY A 43 4.77 -12.12 -6.85
C GLY A 43 5.13 -10.85 -7.64
N ARG A 44 4.86 -10.85 -8.95
CA ARG A 44 5.08 -9.69 -9.85
C ARG A 44 3.80 -8.93 -10.19
N GLU A 45 2.64 -9.42 -9.80
CA GLU A 45 1.35 -8.84 -10.14
C GLU A 45 0.98 -7.75 -9.13
N LEU A 46 0.64 -6.55 -9.61
CA LEU A 46 0.06 -5.50 -8.77
C LEU A 46 -1.40 -5.84 -8.43
N VAL A 47 -1.70 -6.04 -7.15
CA VAL A 47 -3.02 -6.53 -6.72
C VAL A 47 -3.84 -5.52 -5.93
N TYR A 48 -3.19 -4.53 -5.31
CA TYR A 48 -3.86 -3.51 -4.52
C TYR A 48 -3.01 -2.23 -4.41
N ILE A 49 -3.67 -1.07 -4.40
CA ILE A 49 -3.08 0.23 -4.06
C ILE A 49 -3.86 0.80 -2.88
N GLY A 50 -3.16 1.39 -1.92
CA GLY A 50 -3.80 2.10 -0.82
C GLY A 50 -2.95 3.23 -0.30
N MET A 51 -3.50 3.99 0.63
CA MET A 51 -2.77 5.01 1.37
C MET A 51 -2.82 4.78 2.88
N SER A 52 -1.85 5.34 3.59
CA SER A 52 -1.96 5.51 5.03
C SER A 52 -3.03 6.56 5.36
N GLY A 53 -3.88 6.26 6.35
CA GLY A 53 -5.07 7.05 6.71
C GLY A 53 -4.79 8.45 7.29
N ARG A 54 -5.85 9.12 7.79
CA ARG A 54 -5.72 10.39 8.52
C ARG A 54 -5.07 10.17 9.89
N GLY A 55 -4.24 11.11 10.35
CA GLY A 55 -3.54 11.05 11.63
C GLY A 55 -2.14 10.40 11.55
N GLU A 56 -1.59 9.97 12.69
CA GLU A 56 -0.26 9.31 12.79
C GLU A 56 -0.23 7.87 12.26
N GLN A 57 -1.22 7.46 11.46
CA GLN A 57 -1.20 6.12 10.86
C GLN A 57 -0.12 6.07 9.77
N LEU A 58 0.90 5.25 10.02
CA LEU A 58 1.96 4.92 9.07
C LEU A 58 1.56 3.73 8.19
N ILE A 59 2.23 3.58 7.04
CA ILE A 59 2.00 2.44 6.12
C ILE A 59 2.17 1.10 6.85
N VAL A 60 3.15 0.97 7.75
CA VAL A 60 3.33 -0.24 8.59
C VAL A 60 2.05 -0.61 9.35
N GLY A 61 1.28 0.36 9.85
CA GLY A 61 0.03 0.11 10.55
C GLY A 61 -1.02 -0.53 9.63
N ARG A 62 -1.11 -0.05 8.39
CA ARG A 62 -1.97 -0.64 7.35
C ARG A 62 -1.55 -2.05 6.98
N MET A 63 -0.24 -2.28 6.84
CA MET A 63 0.29 -3.62 6.55
C MET A 63 -0.02 -4.60 7.67
N ARG A 64 0.06 -4.17 8.94
CA ARG A 64 -0.36 -4.98 10.09
C ARG A 64 -1.84 -5.31 10.02
N GLN A 65 -2.71 -4.32 9.77
CA GLN A 65 -4.15 -4.52 9.61
C GLN A 65 -4.50 -5.51 8.49
N HIS A 66 -3.81 -5.43 7.34
CA HIS A 66 -4.02 -6.36 6.23
C HIS A 66 -3.63 -7.81 6.57
N LYS A 67 -2.60 -7.99 7.41
CA LYS A 67 -2.11 -9.31 7.86
C LYS A 67 -2.87 -9.88 9.06
N GLU A 68 -3.78 -9.13 9.66
CA GLU A 68 -4.55 -9.61 10.80
C GLU A 68 -5.67 -10.55 10.37
N ARG A 69 -5.94 -11.59 11.17
CA ARG A 69 -7.05 -12.53 10.92
C ARG A 69 -8.43 -11.91 11.16
N SER A 70 -8.49 -10.78 11.86
CA SER A 70 -9.74 -10.08 12.13
C SER A 70 -10.25 -9.41 10.85
N ARG A 71 -11.18 -10.05 10.15
CA ARG A 71 -11.83 -9.53 8.93
C ARG A 71 -12.50 -8.15 9.11
N ARG A 72 -12.68 -7.67 10.35
CA ARG A 72 -13.30 -6.37 10.65
C ARG A 72 -12.35 -5.17 10.48
N SER A 73 -11.02 -5.38 10.40
CA SER A 73 -10.06 -4.26 10.34
C SER A 73 -9.60 -3.87 8.93
N SER A 74 -9.92 -4.65 7.90
CA SER A 74 -9.46 -4.38 6.54
C SER A 74 -10.37 -4.91 5.43
N ILE A 75 -10.79 -3.99 4.54
CA ILE A 75 -11.53 -4.32 3.30
C ILE A 75 -10.72 -5.26 2.40
N LEU A 76 -9.40 -5.06 2.30
CA LEU A 76 -8.53 -5.93 1.53
C LEU A 76 -8.52 -7.34 2.11
N ALA A 77 -8.33 -7.50 3.43
CA ALA A 77 -8.34 -8.82 4.05
C ALA A 77 -9.68 -9.53 3.86
N HIS A 78 -10.80 -8.78 3.87
CA HIS A 78 -12.12 -9.32 3.54
C HIS A 78 -12.21 -9.80 2.08
N ARG A 79 -11.70 -9.01 1.12
CA ARG A 79 -11.72 -9.34 -0.32
C ARG A 79 -10.82 -10.54 -0.66
N VAL A 80 -9.68 -10.67 -0.01
CA VAL A 80 -8.73 -11.78 -0.24
C VAL A 80 -9.23 -13.07 0.44
N GLY A 81 -9.85 -12.96 1.61
CA GLY A 81 -10.41 -14.08 2.36
C GLY A 81 -9.38 -14.90 3.15
N ASP A 82 -8.11 -14.88 2.74
CA ASP A 82 -6.98 -15.58 3.35
C ASP A 82 -5.84 -14.61 3.76
N PRO A 83 -5.64 -14.38 5.07
CA PRO A 83 -4.55 -13.56 5.58
C PRO A 83 -3.15 -14.16 5.42
N ASP A 84 -3.00 -15.49 5.27
CA ASP A 84 -1.70 -16.12 5.04
C ASP A 84 -1.22 -15.85 3.61
N ARG A 85 -2.15 -15.81 2.65
CA ARG A 85 -1.90 -15.31 1.30
C ARG A 85 -1.38 -13.87 1.28
N ILE A 86 -1.95 -12.97 2.09
CA ILE A 86 -1.46 -11.58 2.17
C ILE A 86 -0.03 -11.52 2.73
N ARG A 87 0.34 -12.41 3.66
CA ARG A 87 1.69 -12.44 4.25
C ARG A 87 2.78 -12.79 3.24
N SER A 88 2.46 -13.50 2.17
CA SER A 88 3.43 -13.86 1.12
C SER A 88 3.63 -12.77 0.05
N TRP A 89 2.90 -11.66 0.14
CA TRP A 89 3.00 -10.55 -0.81
C TRP A 89 4.19 -9.63 -0.52
N GLY A 90 4.50 -8.76 -1.47
CA GLY A 90 5.41 -7.62 -1.28
C GLY A 90 4.68 -6.29 -1.26
N VAL A 91 5.30 -5.27 -0.69
CA VAL A 91 4.82 -3.88 -0.71
C VAL A 91 5.90 -2.95 -1.24
N ARG A 92 5.48 -2.03 -2.11
CA ARG A 92 6.23 -0.83 -2.47
C ARG A 92 5.56 0.37 -1.84
N ALA A 93 6.34 1.32 -1.37
CA ALA A 93 5.82 2.46 -0.62
C ALA A 93 6.59 3.73 -0.98
N LEU A 94 5.86 4.84 -1.01
CA LEU A 94 6.43 6.17 -1.14
C LEU A 94 5.85 7.10 -0.10
N GLU A 95 6.74 7.85 0.55
CA GLU A 95 6.34 8.91 1.45
C GLU A 95 5.65 10.05 0.68
N VAL A 96 4.51 10.46 1.19
CA VAL A 96 3.75 11.61 0.70
C VAL A 96 3.12 12.27 1.93
N ALA A 97 3.73 13.36 2.40
CA ALA A 97 3.35 14.00 3.66
C ALA A 97 1.94 14.61 3.62
N ASP A 98 1.55 15.20 2.49
CA ASP A 98 0.28 15.90 2.34
C ASP A 98 -0.93 14.95 2.17
N ASP A 99 -1.92 15.09 3.05
CA ASP A 99 -3.11 14.25 3.11
C ASP A 99 -4.02 14.35 1.87
N HIS A 100 -4.06 15.53 1.23
CA HIS A 100 -4.88 15.75 0.05
C HIS A 100 -4.19 15.18 -1.20
N GLU A 101 -2.88 15.32 -1.28
CA GLU A 101 -2.05 14.73 -2.30
C GLU A 101 -2.07 13.20 -2.25
N ARG A 102 -1.91 12.59 -1.05
CA ARG A 102 -2.05 11.13 -0.87
C ARG A 102 -3.34 10.60 -1.47
N ARG A 103 -4.46 11.23 -1.13
CA ARG A 103 -5.79 10.86 -1.62
C ARG A 103 -5.90 10.93 -3.13
N ARG A 104 -5.40 12.01 -3.74
CA ARG A 104 -5.45 12.16 -5.20
C ARG A 104 -4.54 11.16 -5.90
N LEU A 105 -3.33 10.94 -5.39
CA LEU A 105 -2.37 9.98 -5.96
C LEU A 105 -2.92 8.55 -5.89
N GLU A 106 -3.43 8.13 -4.73
CA GLU A 106 -4.11 6.83 -4.58
C GLU A 106 -5.24 6.68 -5.60
N HIS A 107 -6.15 7.65 -5.66
CA HIS A 107 -7.31 7.61 -6.55
C HIS A 107 -6.90 7.48 -8.02
N TYR A 108 -5.97 8.32 -8.49
CA TYR A 108 -5.52 8.28 -9.88
C TYR A 108 -4.69 7.03 -10.20
N ALA A 109 -3.85 6.57 -9.26
CA ALA A 109 -3.07 5.35 -9.46
C ALA A 109 -3.97 4.12 -9.61
N ILE A 110 -5.04 4.03 -8.80
CA ILE A 110 -6.08 2.99 -8.95
C ILE A 110 -6.75 3.09 -10.32
N ALA A 111 -7.19 4.28 -10.72
CA ALA A 111 -7.88 4.50 -11.98
C ALA A 111 -7.01 4.24 -13.23
N LEU A 112 -5.68 4.32 -13.10
CA LEU A 112 -4.75 4.01 -14.18
C LEU A 112 -4.33 2.55 -14.22
N ARG A 113 -4.12 1.93 -13.06
CA ARG A 113 -3.52 0.59 -12.95
C ARG A 113 -4.54 -0.54 -12.77
N TRP A 114 -5.78 -0.22 -12.42
CA TRP A 114 -6.89 -1.17 -12.24
C TRP A 114 -6.52 -2.42 -11.41
N PRO A 115 -5.88 -2.26 -10.24
CA PRO A 115 -5.50 -3.41 -9.41
C PRO A 115 -6.74 -4.18 -8.95
N ARG A 116 -6.66 -5.53 -9.03
CA ARG A 116 -7.82 -6.42 -8.88
C ARG A 116 -8.61 -6.26 -7.57
N TYR A 117 -7.96 -5.83 -6.49
CA TYR A 117 -8.61 -5.65 -5.19
C TYR A 117 -8.98 -4.21 -4.86
N ASN A 118 -8.80 -3.25 -5.77
CA ASN A 118 -9.41 -1.94 -5.67
C ASN A 118 -10.70 -1.94 -6.49
N ARG A 119 -11.79 -1.56 -5.81
CA ARG A 119 -13.16 -1.37 -6.31
C ARG A 119 -13.71 -0.24 -5.49
#